data_AF-X1P9B6-F1
#
_entry.id   AF-X1P9B6-F1
#
_cell.length_a   1.000
_cell.length_b   1.000
_cell.length_c   1.000
_cell.angle_alpha   90.00
_cell.angle_beta   90.00
_cell.angle_gamma   90.00
#
_symmetry.space_group_name_H-M   'P 1'
#
loop_
_entity.id
_entity.type
_entity.pdbx_description
1 polymer ?
#
loop_
_entity_poly.entity_id
_entity_poly.type
_entity_poly.pdbx_seq_one_letter_code
_entity_poly.pdbx_strand_id
1 'polypeptide(L)'
;MKRYRYVAVNPKTDQIVRKELTAKSQQEVKSIISSQNMDIVLIEELKEKGIKQVKFGRSVSRPEKINLTNELSIMFKAGISIVDSIDIIKEGMKNQYLVEILEGIKYSVQSGNSLAGS
;
A
#
# COMPACT_ATOMS: atom_id res chain seq x y z
N MET A 1 -24.51 -8.56 12.50
CA MET A 1 -23.20 -8.81 13.15
C MET A 1 -22.16 -8.03 12.35
N LYS A 2 -21.07 -7.58 12.98
CA LYS A 2 -20.03 -6.80 12.32
C LYS A 2 -18.76 -7.62 12.16
N ARG A 3 -17.97 -7.31 11.13
CA ARG A 3 -16.70 -8.00 10.89
C ARG A 3 -15.58 -7.27 11.63
N TYR A 4 -14.68 -8.01 12.23
CA TYR A 4 -13.53 -7.49 12.95
C TYR A 4 -12.27 -8.19 12.46
N ARG A 5 -11.20 -7.42 12.28
CA ARG A 5 -9.84 -7.94 12.11
C ARG A 5 -9.14 -7.88 13.46
N TYR A 6 -8.43 -8.94 13.82
CA TYR A 6 -7.64 -8.95 15.04
C TYR A 6 -6.22 -9.46 14.82
N VAL A 7 -5.33 -8.99 15.68
CA VAL A 7 -3.96 -9.50 15.84
C VAL A 7 -3.86 -10.02 17.26
N ALA A 8 -3.50 -11.29 17.41
CA ALA A 8 -3.28 -11.92 18.70
C ALA A 8 -1.96 -12.70 18.70
N VAL A 9 -1.36 -12.85 19.87
CA VAL A 9 -0.14 -13.64 20.08
C VAL A 9 -0.47 -14.84 20.95
N ASN A 10 0.06 -16.00 20.59
CA ASN A 10 0.01 -17.17 21.46
C ASN A 10 1.18 -17.08 22.46
N PRO A 11 0.93 -16.86 23.76
CA PRO A 11 1.99 -16.68 24.76
C PRO A 11 2.86 -17.92 24.97
N LYS A 12 2.45 -19.10 24.47
CA LYS A 12 3.24 -20.34 24.59
C LYS A 12 4.17 -20.58 23.41
N THR A 13 3.90 -19.98 22.25
CA THR A 13 4.62 -20.29 21.01
C THR A 13 5.13 -19.03 20.30
N ASP A 14 4.94 -17.85 20.89
CA ASP A 14 5.21 -16.53 20.32
C ASP A 14 4.65 -16.32 18.90
N GLN A 15 3.63 -17.11 18.55
CA GLN A 15 3.06 -17.09 17.21
C GLN A 15 2.04 -15.97 17.11
N ILE A 16 2.24 -15.08 16.14
CA ILE A 16 1.31 -14.00 15.82
C ILE A 16 0.26 -14.52 14.83
N VAL A 17 -1.01 -14.41 15.22
CA VAL A 17 -2.16 -14.80 14.41
C VAL A 17 -2.91 -13.55 13.96
N ARG A 18 -3.11 -13.42 12.65
CA ARG A 18 -3.90 -12.35 12.02
C ARG A 18 -5.09 -12.97 11.31
N LYS A 19 -6.29 -12.79 11.85
CA LYS A 19 -7.52 -13.38 11.31
C LYS A 19 -8.66 -12.37 11.35
N GLU A 20 -9.71 -12.67 10.59
CA GLU A 20 -10.97 -11.93 10.61
C GLU A 20 -12.05 -12.80 11.25
N LEU A 21 -12.90 -12.20 12.07
CA LEU A 21 -14.05 -12.87 12.67
C LEU A 21 -15.27 -11.97 12.69
N THR A 22 -16.45 -12.56 12.82
CA THR A 22 -17.71 -11.82 12.89
C THR A 22 -18.21 -11.84 14.33
N ALA A 23 -18.49 -10.67 14.90
CA ALA A 23 -18.97 -10.50 16.27
C ALA A 23 -20.01 -9.37 16.36
N LYS A 24 -20.78 -9.34 17.44
CA LYS A 24 -21.74 -8.28 17.76
C LYS A 24 -21.05 -7.04 18.34
N SER A 25 -19.90 -7.21 19.01
CA SER A 25 -19.11 -6.11 19.58
C SER A 25 -17.63 -6.45 19.72
N GLN A 26 -16.78 -5.44 19.92
CA GLN A 26 -15.36 -5.65 20.25
C GLN A 26 -15.15 -6.46 21.54
N GLN A 27 -16.08 -6.37 22.49
CA GLN A 27 -15.99 -7.12 23.74
C GLN A 27 -16.13 -8.62 23.50
N GLU A 28 -17.02 -9.01 22.57
CA GLU A 28 -17.19 -10.41 22.17
C GLU A 28 -15.95 -10.93 21.43
N VAL A 29 -15.33 -10.11 20.57
CA VAL A 29 -14.02 -10.42 19.95
C VAL A 29 -12.98 -10.72 21.03
N LYS A 30 -12.92 -9.90 22.08
CA LYS A 30 -12.00 -10.08 23.19
C LYS A 30 -12.25 -11.37 23.94
N SER A 31 -13.51 -11.67 24.29
CA SER A 31 -13.87 -12.93 24.95
C SER A 31 -13.53 -14.17 24.12
N ILE A 32 -13.76 -14.14 22.80
CA ILE A 32 -13.43 -15.24 21.90
C ILE A 32 -11.92 -15.49 21.87
N ILE A 33 -11.11 -14.45 21.69
CA ILE A 33 -9.65 -14.60 21.59
C ILE A 33 -9.05 -15.03 22.94
N SER A 34 -9.52 -14.45 24.04
CA SER A 34 -9.08 -14.85 25.38
C SER A 34 -9.47 -16.30 25.70
N SER A 35 -10.62 -16.80 25.23
CA SER A 35 -11.00 -18.21 25.39
C SER A 35 -10.09 -19.19 24.62
N GLN A 36 -9.36 -18.70 23.62
CA GLN A 36 -8.40 -19.47 22.84
C GLN A 36 -6.97 -19.40 23.41
N ASN A 37 -6.80 -18.90 24.64
CA ASN A 37 -5.51 -18.69 25.30
C ASN A 37 -4.54 -17.84 24.46
N MET A 38 -5.05 -16.83 23.74
CA MET A 38 -4.21 -15.87 23.01
C MET A 38 -4.34 -14.48 23.63
N ASP A 39 -3.24 -13.74 23.63
CA ASP A 39 -3.19 -12.36 24.07
C ASP A 39 -3.49 -11.42 22.89
N ILE A 40 -4.38 -10.47 23.12
CA ILE A 40 -4.84 -9.55 22.08
C ILE A 40 -3.87 -8.39 21.98
N VAL A 41 -3.41 -8.13 20.75
CA VAL A 41 -2.56 -6.99 20.43
C VAL A 41 -3.39 -5.86 19.81
N LEU A 42 -4.33 -6.20 18.90
CA LEU A 42 -5.12 -5.22 18.17
C LEU A 42 -6.49 -5.78 17.76
N ILE A 43 -7.52 -4.93 17.82
CA ILE A 43 -8.85 -5.22 17.29
C ILE A 43 -9.31 -4.02 16.44
N GLU A 44 -9.68 -4.28 15.19
CA GLU A 44 -10.18 -3.29 14.24
C GLU A 44 -11.58 -3.68 13.75
N GLU A 45 -12.56 -2.77 13.82
CA GLU A 45 -13.89 -2.99 13.23
C GLU A 45 -13.83 -2.78 11.71
N LEU A 46 -14.06 -3.85 10.94
CA LEU A 46 -14.20 -3.79 9.49
C LEU A 46 -15.63 -3.34 9.17
N LYS A 47 -15.82 -2.03 9.03
CA LYS A 47 -17.05 -1.47 8.49
C LYS A 47 -17.23 -2.00 7.06
N GLU A 48 -18.31 -2.74 6.82
CA GLU A 48 -18.72 -3.10 5.45
C GLU A 48 -19.08 -1.82 4.71
N LYS A 49 -18.09 -1.26 4.02
CA LYS A 49 -18.32 -0.20 3.05
C LYS A 49 -19.14 -0.83 1.94
N GLY A 50 -20.42 -0.46 1.87
CA GLY A 50 -21.28 -0.76 0.73
C GLY A 50 -20.56 -0.43 -0.57
N ILE A 51 -20.89 -1.20 -1.61
CA ILE A 51 -20.29 -1.22 -2.94
C ILE A 51 -20.14 0.21 -3.50
N LYS A 52 -19.04 0.84 -3.11
CA LYS A 52 -18.31 1.84 -3.87
C LYS A 52 -16.97 1.17 -4.02
N GLN A 53 -16.51 1.04 -5.25
CA GLN A 53 -15.11 0.76 -5.56
C GLN A 53 -14.24 1.89 -4.99
N VAL A 54 -14.12 1.94 -3.66
CA VAL A 54 -13.06 2.68 -3.02
C VAL A 54 -11.84 1.83 -3.29
N LYS A 55 -11.10 2.20 -4.35
CA LYS A 55 -9.73 1.73 -4.57
C LYS A 55 -9.00 1.92 -3.25
N PHE A 56 -8.96 0.90 -2.40
CA PHE A 56 -8.11 0.87 -1.22
C PHE A 56 -6.72 1.18 -1.75
N GLY A 57 -6.20 2.33 -1.29
CA GLY A 57 -5.29 3.18 -2.05
C GLY A 57 -4.23 2.40 -2.80
N ARG A 58 -4.25 2.50 -4.14
CA ARG A 58 -3.06 2.22 -4.92
C ARG A 58 -2.01 3.18 -4.37
N SER A 59 -0.95 2.64 -3.78
CA SER A 59 0.10 3.42 -3.14
C SER A 59 1.44 2.91 -3.63
N VAL A 60 2.40 3.84 -3.71
CA VAL A 60 3.77 3.52 -4.10
C VAL A 60 4.54 3.23 -2.81
N SER A 61 5.05 2.01 -2.69
CA SER A 61 5.80 1.56 -1.53
C SER A 61 7.12 2.35 -1.40
N ARG A 62 7.70 2.34 -0.19
CA ARG A 62 8.99 3.02 0.06
C ARG A 62 10.12 2.47 -0.84
N PRO A 63 10.28 1.15 -1.03
CA PRO A 63 11.28 0.62 -1.95
C PRO A 63 11.10 1.09 -3.40
N GLU A 64 9.87 1.13 -3.89
CA GLU A 64 9.58 1.60 -5.27
C GLU A 64 9.96 3.07 -5.47
N LYS A 65 9.70 3.92 -4.47
CA LYS A 65 10.15 5.33 -4.50
C LYS A 65 11.67 5.44 -4.53
N ILE A 66 12.37 4.62 -3.73
CA ILE A 66 13.83 4.61 -3.69
C ILE A 66 14.39 4.18 -5.04
N ASN A 67 13.87 3.11 -5.62
CA ASN A 67 14.32 2.59 -6.92
C ASN A 67 14.09 3.60 -8.04
N LEU A 68 12.89 4.19 -8.12
CA LEU A 68 12.59 5.25 -9.09
C LEU A 68 13.59 6.41 -9.00
N THR A 69 13.88 6.89 -7.78
CA THR A 69 14.79 8.02 -7.59
C THR A 69 16.23 7.68 -8.00
N ASN A 70 16.66 6.44 -7.75
CA ASN A 70 17.99 5.97 -8.14
C ASN A 70 18.11 5.84 -9.67
N GLU A 71 17.12 5.21 -10.31
CA GLU A 71 17.08 5.05 -11.76
C GLU A 71 17.06 6.41 -12.46
N LEU A 72 16.22 7.33 -11.99
CA LEU A 72 16.18 8.69 -12.53
C LEU A 72 17.50 9.43 -12.34
N SER A 73 18.18 9.25 -11.20
CA SER A 73 19.50 9.85 -10.97
C SER A 73 20.56 9.34 -11.94
N ILE A 74 20.52 8.04 -12.28
CA ILE A 74 21.43 7.44 -13.27
C ILE A 74 21.17 8.03 -14.66
N MET A 75 19.91 8.12 -15.07
CA MET A 75 19.55 8.69 -16.37
C MET A 75 19.97 10.16 -16.49
N PHE A 76 19.76 10.95 -15.43
CA PHE A 76 20.20 12.34 -15.37
C PHE A 76 21.73 12.48 -15.46
N LYS A 77 22.48 11.64 -14.77
CA LYS A 77 23.96 11.62 -14.87
C LYS A 77 24.43 11.22 -16.27
N ALA A 78 23.68 10.37 -16.96
CA ALA A 78 23.94 9.98 -18.34
C ALA A 78 23.54 11.06 -19.37
N GLY A 79 22.91 12.16 -18.93
CA GLY A 79 22.45 13.24 -19.83
C GLY A 79 21.22 12.86 -20.65
N ILE A 80 20.48 11.83 -20.24
CA ILE A 80 19.26 11.39 -20.92
C ILE A 80 18.13 12.38 -20.57
N SER A 81 17.28 12.69 -21.56
CA SER A 81 16.15 13.59 -21.34
C SER A 81 15.18 13.03 -20.30
N ILE A 82 14.50 13.88 -19.53
CA ILE A 82 13.52 13.43 -18.53
C ILE A 82 12.38 12.62 -19.15
N VAL A 83 11.95 12.98 -20.35
CA VAL A 83 10.86 12.31 -21.06
C VAL A 83 11.28 10.89 -21.44
N ASP A 84 12.47 10.72 -22.01
CA ASP A 84 13.00 9.41 -22.40
C ASP A 84 13.34 8.57 -21.16
N SER A 85 13.86 9.21 -20.11
CA SER A 85 14.14 8.54 -18.83
C SER A 85 12.88 7.90 -18.25
N ILE A 86 11.75 8.60 -18.30
CA ILE A 86 10.47 8.09 -17.81
C ILE A 86 10.01 6.88 -18.65
N ASP A 87 10.15 6.94 -19.98
CA ASP A 87 9.78 5.81 -20.84
C ASP A 87 10.61 4.56 -20.54
N ILE A 88 11.94 4.70 -20.43
CA ILE A 88 12.84 3.59 -20.09
C ILE A 88 12.50 2.99 -18.72
N ILE A 89 12.27 3.83 -17.71
CA ILE A 89 11.98 3.38 -16.35
C ILE A 89 10.65 2.60 -16.30
N LYS A 90 9.62 3.07 -17.02
CA LYS A 90 8.30 2.42 -17.04
C LYS A 90 8.36 0.98 -17.57
N GLU A 91 9.21 0.68 -18.54
CA GLU A 91 9.35 -0.67 -19.10
C GLU A 91 9.79 -1.71 -18.05
N GLY A 92 10.56 -1.29 -17.05
CA GLY A 92 11.05 -2.16 -15.97
C GLY A 92 10.10 -2.31 -14.77
N MET A 93 8.99 -1.57 -14.73
CA MET A 93 8.14 -1.49 -13.55
C MET A 93 7.03 -2.54 -13.52
N LYS A 94 6.91 -3.23 -12.37
CA LYS A 94 5.83 -4.21 -12.14
C LYS A 94 4.54 -3.58 -11.63
N ASN A 95 4.62 -2.37 -11.07
CA ASN A 95 3.49 -1.69 -10.45
C ASN A 95 2.80 -0.78 -11.46
N GLN A 96 1.67 -1.26 -12.00
CA GLN A 96 0.90 -0.53 -13.01
C GLN A 96 0.41 0.84 -12.52
N TYR A 97 0.21 1.01 -11.21
CA TYR A 97 -0.17 2.32 -10.67
C TYR A 97 0.96 3.34 -10.76
N LEU A 98 2.20 2.91 -10.52
CA LEU A 98 3.36 3.78 -10.66
C LEU A 98 3.59 4.15 -12.13
N VAL A 99 3.34 3.20 -13.04
CA VAL A 99 3.37 3.45 -14.49
C VAL A 99 2.34 4.51 -14.90
N GLU A 100 1.09 4.39 -14.42
CA GLU A 100 0.03 5.39 -14.64
C GLU A 100 0.45 6.80 -14.15
N ILE A 101 1.07 6.89 -12.97
CA ILE A 101 1.56 8.17 -12.42
C ILE A 101 2.66 8.76 -13.32
N LEU A 102 3.63 7.94 -13.74
CA LEU A 102 4.73 8.37 -14.59
C LEU A 102 4.25 8.85 -15.97
N GLU A 103 3.18 8.26 -16.51
CA GLU A 103 2.52 8.76 -17.74
C GLU A 103 1.93 10.15 -17.55
N GLY A 104 1.27 10.38 -16.42
CA GLY A 104 0.74 11.70 -16.08
C GLY A 104 1.85 12.76 -15.98
N ILE A 105 2.93 12.44 -15.28
CA ILE A 105 4.09 13.33 -15.14
C ILE A 105 4.71 13.62 -16.51
N LYS A 106 4.94 12.58 -17.33
CA LYS A 106 5.47 12.73 -18.69
C LYS A 106 4.62 13.69 -19.51
N TYR A 107 3.30 13.49 -19.53
CA TYR A 107 2.38 14.35 -20.27
C TYR A 107 2.42 15.81 -19.78
N SER A 108 2.46 16.02 -18.46
CA SER A 108 2.56 17.36 -17.87
C SER A 108 3.84 18.07 -18.29
N VAL A 109 4.98 17.37 -18.23
CA VAL A 109 6.28 17.92 -18.61
C VAL A 109 6.36 18.20 -20.11
N GLN A 110 5.83 17.28 -20.95
CA GLN A 110 5.74 17.49 -22.40
C GLN A 110 4.85 18.69 -22.76
N SER A 111 3.85 18.99 -21.93
CA SER A 111 2.98 20.17 -22.07
C SER A 111 3.64 21.47 -21.60
N GLY A 112 4.89 21.42 -21.12
CA GLY A 112 5.67 22.60 -20.70
C GLY A 112 5.58 22.92 -19.21
N ASN A 113 4.92 22.09 -18.39
CA ASN A 113 4.92 22.27 -16.95
C ASN A 113 6.27 21.85 -16.35
N SER A 114 6.63 22.48 -15.23
CA SER A 114 7.83 22.07 -14.48
C SER A 114 7.60 20.71 -13.82
N LEU A 115 8.65 19.89 -13.76
CA LEU A 115 8.61 18.58 -13.09
C LEU A 115 8.22 18.70 -11.60
N ALA A 116 8.64 19.76 -10.93
CA ALA A 116 8.31 19.99 -9.52
C ALA A 116 6.83 20.36 -9.29
N GLY A 117 6.15 20.90 -10.31
CA GLY A 117 4.73 21.24 -10.26
C GLY A 117 3.82 20.19 -10.90
N SER A 118 4.37 19.06 -11.33
CA SER A 118 3.68 17.97 -12.05
C SER A 118 3.35 16.77 -11.16
#